data_AF-A0A7C0Y359-F1
#
_entry.id   AF-A0A7C0Y359-F1
#
_cell.length_a   1.000
_cell.length_b   1.000
_cell.length_c   1.000
_cell.angle_alpha   90.00
_cell.angle_beta   90.00
_cell.angle_gamma   90.00
#
_symmetry.space_group_name_H-M   'P 1'
#
loop_
_entity.id
_entity.type
_entity.pdbx_description
1 polymer ?
#
loop_
_entity_poly.entity_id
_entity_poly.type
_entity_poly.pdbx_seq_one_letter_code
_entity_poly.pdbx_strand_id
1 'polypeptide(L)'
;MKKLKIFCDGASRGNPGPSGIGYVILDPSGKPLKEGSDFLGIRTNNQAEYYAAIKALKEAIELDAEEIELYTDSDLLVKQLKGEYQVRDPELKTLYTRLVSLAARVRRLEVKHVSREENVKADELANMAVDKWMRKRGKVLEFSLEAAELAGEVVKSGGLIIYPTDTVYGIGCNPLDEEAVKRIHDVKKRTGKPFPILVDGIESARKLGAFDEFSLKLACKLWPGPLTIIVKATEKLRGSAALFGGDTVGLRIPSSLQALEIIRRAGGALIGTSANLTGKPAPKSFKEIEKQLIESVELAIDGGRCLLGKPSTVIEIKDRKVRVLREGAFPLGVLREHLEDLDLSLEI
;
A
#
# COMPACT_ATOMS: atom_id res chain seq x y z
N MET A 1 -17.54 -31.44 -31.46
CA MET A 1 -16.61 -30.29 -31.35
C MET A 1 -17.10 -29.38 -30.26
N LYS A 2 -16.35 -29.28 -29.16
CA LYS A 2 -16.73 -28.42 -28.04
C LYS A 2 -16.26 -26.99 -28.31
N LYS A 3 -17.16 -26.17 -28.86
CA LYS A 3 -16.94 -24.73 -29.06
C LYS A 3 -17.34 -23.98 -27.79
N LEU A 4 -16.49 -23.10 -27.28
CA LEU A 4 -16.77 -22.24 -26.13
C LEU A 4 -16.60 -20.76 -26.48
N LYS A 5 -17.36 -19.90 -25.80
CA LYS A 5 -17.20 -18.45 -25.82
C LYS A 5 -16.59 -18.01 -24.50
N ILE A 6 -15.61 -17.12 -24.53
CA ILE A 6 -14.90 -16.65 -23.34
C ILE A 6 -14.91 -15.14 -23.35
N PHE A 7 -15.34 -14.53 -22.26
CA PHE A 7 -15.15 -13.10 -21.99
C PHE A 7 -14.07 -12.97 -20.92
N CYS A 8 -13.11 -12.08 -21.11
CA CYS A 8 -12.07 -11.84 -20.12
C CYS A 8 -11.72 -10.35 -20.02
N ASP A 9 -11.25 -9.96 -18.83
CA ASP A 9 -10.79 -8.60 -18.58
C ASP A 9 -9.73 -8.58 -17.47
N GLY A 10 -8.85 -7.59 -17.51
CA GLY A 10 -7.84 -7.30 -16.51
C GLY A 10 -7.94 -5.86 -15.97
N ALA A 11 -8.09 -5.72 -14.66
CA ALA A 11 -8.20 -4.42 -14.00
C ALA A 11 -6.92 -4.11 -13.21
N SER A 12 -6.49 -2.83 -13.18
CA SER A 12 -5.41 -2.34 -12.32
C SER A 12 -5.75 -1.02 -11.63
N ARG A 13 -5.57 -0.95 -10.30
CA ARG A 13 -5.77 0.28 -9.50
C ARG A 13 -4.49 1.11 -9.52
N GLY A 14 -4.40 2.07 -10.44
CA GLY A 14 -3.11 2.66 -10.80
C GLY A 14 -2.39 1.81 -11.86
N ASN A 15 -1.45 2.40 -12.60
CA ASN A 15 -0.81 1.75 -13.73
C ASN A 15 0.70 2.04 -13.76
N PRO A 16 1.55 1.19 -13.16
CA PRO A 16 1.21 -0.09 -12.53
C PRO A 16 0.51 0.05 -11.16
N GLY A 17 -0.18 -0.99 -10.73
CA GLY A 17 -0.86 -1.03 -9.42
C GLY A 17 -1.46 -2.39 -9.10
N PRO A 18 -2.17 -2.56 -7.97
CA PRO A 18 -2.85 -3.80 -7.60
C PRO A 18 -3.81 -4.21 -8.71
N SER A 19 -3.60 -5.39 -9.26
CA SER A 19 -4.33 -5.86 -10.43
C SER A 19 -5.08 -7.15 -10.17
N GLY A 20 -6.19 -7.32 -10.87
CA GLY A 20 -7.02 -8.50 -10.83
C GLY A 20 -7.47 -8.88 -12.24
N ILE A 21 -7.91 -10.11 -12.38
CA ILE A 21 -8.46 -10.63 -13.64
C ILE A 21 -9.83 -11.22 -13.40
N GLY A 22 -10.67 -11.16 -14.42
CA GLY A 22 -11.99 -11.76 -14.44
C GLY A 22 -12.23 -12.47 -15.77
N TYR A 23 -12.96 -13.57 -15.73
CA TYR A 23 -13.37 -14.26 -16.94
C TYR A 23 -14.68 -15.02 -16.77
N VAL A 24 -15.38 -15.17 -17.88
CA VAL A 24 -16.64 -15.90 -18.01
C VAL A 24 -16.52 -16.84 -19.21
N ILE A 25 -16.76 -18.13 -19.00
CA ILE A 25 -16.78 -19.16 -20.04
C ILE A 25 -18.22 -19.61 -20.24
N LEU A 26 -18.71 -19.48 -21.47
CA LEU A 26 -20.05 -19.83 -21.89
C LEU A 26 -20.02 -20.97 -22.92
N ASP A 27 -21.09 -21.75 -22.95
CA ASP A 27 -21.36 -22.64 -24.07
C ASP A 27 -21.84 -21.85 -25.31
N PRO A 28 -22.01 -22.48 -26.49
CA PRO A 28 -22.45 -21.79 -27.70
C PRO A 28 -23.81 -21.09 -27.57
N SER A 29 -24.70 -21.61 -26.72
CA SER A 29 -26.03 -21.05 -26.46
C SER A 29 -26.00 -19.81 -25.55
N GLY A 30 -24.84 -19.51 -24.96
CA GLY A 30 -24.66 -18.38 -24.03
C GLY A 30 -24.86 -18.76 -22.57
N LYS A 31 -25.02 -20.05 -22.24
CA LYS A 31 -25.16 -20.49 -20.85
C LYS A 31 -23.78 -20.47 -20.16
N PRO A 32 -23.66 -19.90 -18.95
CA PRO A 32 -22.40 -19.92 -18.20
C PRO A 32 -22.02 -21.32 -17.76
N LEU A 33 -20.80 -21.71 -18.08
CA LEU A 33 -20.16 -22.96 -17.67
C LEU A 33 -19.20 -22.75 -16.50
N LYS A 34 -18.46 -21.63 -16.52
CA LYS A 34 -17.48 -21.30 -15.48
C LYS A 34 -17.26 -19.79 -15.42
N GLU A 35 -17.12 -19.27 -14.21
CA GLU A 35 -16.67 -17.91 -13.94
C GLU A 35 -15.48 -17.98 -13.00
N GLY A 36 -14.57 -17.02 -13.10
CA GLY A 36 -13.43 -16.96 -12.20
C GLY A 36 -12.82 -15.57 -12.11
N SER A 37 -12.13 -15.34 -11.02
CA SER A 37 -11.35 -14.13 -10.81
C SER A 37 -10.17 -14.39 -9.89
N ASP A 38 -9.06 -13.69 -10.13
CA ASP A 38 -7.82 -13.85 -9.38
C ASP A 38 -7.12 -12.51 -9.19
N PHE A 39 -6.46 -12.33 -8.04
CA PHE A 39 -5.57 -11.19 -7.79
C PHE A 39 -4.15 -11.49 -8.30
N LEU A 40 -3.53 -10.53 -8.97
CA LEU A 40 -2.25 -10.71 -9.67
C LEU A 40 -1.03 -10.08 -8.97
N GLY A 41 -1.22 -9.32 -7.89
CA GLY A 41 -0.16 -8.45 -7.35
C GLY A 41 -0.11 -7.13 -8.10
N ILE A 42 1.08 -6.54 -8.25
CA ILE A 42 1.25 -5.26 -8.93
C ILE A 42 1.54 -5.47 -10.41
N ARG A 43 0.63 -5.08 -11.30
CA ARG A 43 0.83 -5.18 -12.75
C ARG A 43 0.40 -3.91 -13.45
N THR A 44 0.74 -3.78 -14.72
CA THR A 44 0.12 -2.79 -15.60
C THR A 44 -1.23 -3.29 -16.09
N ASN A 45 -2.09 -2.38 -16.58
CA ASN A 45 -3.37 -2.77 -17.17
C ASN A 45 -3.18 -3.79 -18.29
N ASN A 46 -2.28 -3.51 -19.23
CA ASN A 46 -2.00 -4.40 -20.36
C ASN A 46 -1.50 -5.78 -19.91
N GLN A 47 -0.67 -5.84 -18.85
CA GLN A 47 -0.26 -7.13 -18.30
C GLN A 47 -1.45 -7.89 -17.71
N ALA A 48 -2.33 -7.22 -16.95
CA ALA A 48 -3.53 -7.83 -16.39
C ALA A 48 -4.42 -8.44 -17.48
N GLU A 49 -4.64 -7.71 -18.58
CA GLU A 49 -5.40 -8.18 -19.75
C GLU A 49 -4.83 -9.47 -20.35
N TYR A 50 -3.51 -9.50 -20.56
CA TYR A 50 -2.82 -10.71 -21.02
C TYR A 50 -2.98 -11.87 -20.04
N TYR A 51 -2.82 -11.62 -18.74
CA TYR A 51 -3.02 -12.65 -17.71
C TYR A 51 -4.47 -13.16 -17.68
N ALA A 52 -5.46 -12.29 -17.90
CA ALA A 52 -6.87 -12.66 -17.96
C ALA A 52 -7.13 -13.62 -19.12
N ALA A 53 -6.68 -13.27 -20.33
CA ALA A 53 -6.79 -14.12 -21.51
C ALA A 53 -6.06 -15.46 -21.32
N ILE A 54 -4.85 -15.45 -20.77
CA ILE A 54 -4.06 -16.67 -20.49
C ILE A 54 -4.81 -17.59 -19.52
N LYS A 55 -5.34 -17.04 -18.43
CA LYS A 55 -6.09 -17.81 -17.43
C LYS A 55 -7.36 -18.37 -18.05
N ALA A 56 -8.16 -17.54 -18.69
CA ALA A 56 -9.44 -17.95 -19.28
C ALA A 56 -9.25 -19.05 -20.35
N LEU A 57 -8.20 -18.94 -21.18
CA LEU A 57 -7.85 -19.95 -22.17
C LEU A 57 -7.44 -21.29 -21.54
N LYS A 58 -6.63 -21.29 -20.47
CA LYS A 58 -6.29 -22.52 -19.74
C LYS A 58 -7.53 -23.21 -19.19
N GLU A 59 -8.42 -22.44 -18.60
CA GLU A 59 -9.64 -22.93 -17.96
C GLU A 59 -10.59 -23.52 -19.01
N ALA A 60 -10.66 -22.93 -20.21
CA ALA A 60 -11.40 -23.50 -21.33
C ALA A 60 -10.77 -24.79 -21.87
N ILE A 61 -9.43 -24.87 -21.93
CA ILE A 61 -8.72 -26.10 -22.32
C ILE A 61 -8.99 -27.23 -21.30
N GLU A 62 -9.03 -26.93 -20.00
CA GLU A 62 -9.41 -27.89 -18.95
C GLU A 62 -10.87 -28.36 -19.07
N LEU A 63 -11.71 -27.56 -19.73
CA LEU A 63 -13.06 -27.94 -20.11
C LEU A 63 -13.09 -28.65 -21.48
N ASP A 64 -11.98 -29.19 -21.99
CA ASP A 64 -11.91 -29.90 -23.27
C ASP A 64 -12.39 -29.08 -24.48
N ALA A 65 -12.21 -27.75 -24.46
CA ALA A 65 -12.56 -26.91 -25.60
C ALA A 65 -11.68 -27.21 -26.81
N GLU A 66 -12.31 -27.43 -27.97
CA GLU A 66 -11.62 -27.60 -29.25
C GLU A 66 -11.59 -26.30 -30.06
N GLU A 67 -12.65 -25.48 -29.95
CA GLU A 67 -12.74 -24.17 -30.59
C GLU A 67 -13.12 -23.11 -29.57
N ILE A 68 -12.47 -21.94 -29.64
CA ILE A 68 -12.67 -20.86 -28.68
C ILE A 68 -12.89 -19.54 -29.42
N GLU A 69 -13.94 -18.82 -29.02
CA GLU A 69 -14.12 -17.40 -29.31
C GLU A 69 -13.78 -16.60 -28.04
N LEU A 70 -12.66 -15.87 -28.07
CA LEU A 70 -12.20 -15.02 -26.98
C LEU A 70 -12.63 -13.57 -27.23
N TYR A 71 -13.39 -13.01 -26.31
CA TYR A 71 -13.94 -11.67 -26.31
C TYR A 71 -13.24 -10.84 -25.23
N THR A 72 -12.74 -9.66 -25.61
CA THR A 72 -12.05 -8.70 -24.74
C THR A 72 -12.26 -7.29 -25.29
N ASP A 73 -12.31 -6.28 -24.43
CA ASP A 73 -12.32 -4.86 -24.81
C ASP A 73 -10.91 -4.27 -24.93
N SER A 74 -9.86 -5.09 -24.78
CA SER A 74 -8.48 -4.70 -24.98
C SER A 74 -8.08 -4.71 -26.45
N ASP A 75 -8.22 -3.56 -27.12
CA ASP A 75 -7.80 -3.38 -28.53
C ASP A 75 -6.32 -3.75 -28.76
N LEU A 76 -5.43 -3.44 -27.80
CA LEU A 76 -4.02 -3.80 -27.87
C LEU A 76 -3.83 -5.32 -27.96
N LEU A 77 -4.48 -6.07 -27.06
CA LEU A 77 -4.37 -7.52 -26.99
C LEU A 77 -4.88 -8.16 -28.29
N VAL A 78 -6.03 -7.70 -28.79
CA VAL A 78 -6.63 -8.18 -30.04
C VAL A 78 -5.67 -7.96 -31.21
N LYS A 79 -5.17 -6.73 -31.38
CA LYS A 79 -4.27 -6.38 -32.50
C LYS A 79 -2.94 -7.11 -32.44
N GLN A 80 -2.39 -7.36 -31.24
CA GLN A 80 -1.15 -8.12 -31.10
C GLN A 80 -1.35 -9.61 -31.42
N LEU A 81 -2.46 -10.21 -31.00
CA LEU A 81 -2.79 -11.61 -31.34
C LEU A 81 -3.09 -11.81 -32.82
N LYS A 82 -3.64 -10.81 -33.50
CA LYS A 82 -3.82 -10.80 -34.96
C LYS A 82 -2.53 -10.54 -35.75
N GLY A 83 -1.43 -10.20 -35.07
CA GLY A 83 -0.16 -9.86 -35.70
C GLY A 83 -0.15 -8.46 -36.35
N GLU A 84 -1.18 -7.65 -36.11
CA GLU A 84 -1.27 -6.28 -36.61
C GLU A 84 -0.27 -5.37 -35.88
N TYR A 85 -0.12 -5.57 -34.56
CA TYR A 85 0.82 -4.83 -33.71
C TYR A 85 1.94 -5.72 -33.17
N GLN A 86 3.16 -5.16 -33.11
CA GLN A 86 4.31 -5.84 -32.53
C GLN A 86 4.30 -5.75 -30.99
N VAL A 87 4.70 -6.83 -30.31
CA VAL A 87 4.91 -6.85 -28.86
C VAL A 87 6.35 -6.47 -28.56
N ARG A 88 6.58 -5.20 -28.20
CA ARG A 88 7.92 -4.66 -27.94
C ARG A 88 8.35 -4.76 -26.49
N ASP A 89 7.39 -4.62 -25.57
CA ASP A 89 7.66 -4.71 -24.14
C ASP A 89 8.14 -6.14 -23.76
N PRO A 90 9.28 -6.30 -23.08
CA PRO A 90 9.84 -7.62 -22.76
C PRO A 90 8.93 -8.50 -21.89
N GLU A 91 8.21 -7.90 -20.94
CA GLU A 91 7.31 -8.64 -20.04
C GLU A 91 6.06 -9.09 -20.81
N LEU A 92 5.44 -8.17 -21.59
CA LEU A 92 4.33 -8.52 -22.47
C LEU A 92 4.74 -9.55 -23.52
N LYS A 93 5.98 -9.51 -24.03
CA LYS A 93 6.46 -10.52 -24.98
C LYS A 93 6.47 -11.91 -24.36
N THR A 94 6.86 -12.01 -23.09
CA THR A 94 6.81 -13.27 -22.33
C THR A 94 5.36 -13.77 -22.18
N LEU A 95 4.43 -12.88 -21.86
CA LEU A 95 3.01 -13.22 -21.75
C LEU A 95 2.40 -13.61 -23.10
N TYR A 96 2.73 -12.88 -24.16
CA TYR A 96 2.33 -13.17 -25.52
C TYR A 96 2.77 -14.55 -25.96
N THR A 97 4.05 -14.90 -25.78
CA THR A 97 4.57 -16.24 -26.10
C THR A 97 3.80 -17.33 -25.34
N ARG A 98 3.47 -17.10 -24.07
CA ARG A 98 2.67 -18.04 -23.27
C ARG A 98 1.25 -18.19 -23.80
N LEU A 99 0.61 -17.08 -24.17
CA LEU A 99 -0.74 -17.06 -24.71
C LEU A 99 -0.83 -17.77 -26.07
N VAL A 100 0.13 -17.51 -26.97
CA VAL A 100 0.24 -18.19 -28.28
C VAL A 100 0.50 -19.69 -28.10
N SER A 101 1.36 -20.09 -27.17
CA SER A 101 1.61 -21.50 -26.85
C SER A 101 0.34 -22.22 -26.37
N LEU A 102 -0.49 -21.55 -25.57
CA LEU A 102 -1.79 -22.08 -25.16
C LEU A 102 -2.78 -22.13 -26.32
N ALA A 103 -2.82 -21.11 -27.16
CA ALA A 103 -3.69 -21.05 -28.33
C ALA A 103 -3.42 -22.20 -29.30
N ALA A 104 -2.16 -22.61 -29.45
CA ALA A 104 -1.78 -23.76 -30.28
C ALA A 104 -2.30 -25.12 -29.78
N ARG A 105 -2.83 -25.19 -28.54
CA ARG A 105 -3.40 -26.42 -27.97
C ARG A 105 -4.86 -26.65 -28.34
N VAL A 106 -5.54 -25.66 -28.91
CA VAL A 106 -6.92 -25.78 -29.41
C VAL A 106 -6.93 -25.79 -30.93
N ARG A 107 -7.93 -26.41 -31.55
CA ARG A 107 -8.04 -26.49 -33.02
C ARG A 107 -8.19 -25.11 -33.65
N ARG A 108 -8.94 -24.21 -32.99
CA ARG A 108 -9.17 -22.84 -33.45
C ARG A 108 -9.36 -21.89 -32.28
N LEU A 109 -8.63 -20.78 -32.32
CA LEU A 109 -8.86 -19.62 -31.46
C LEU A 109 -9.21 -18.42 -32.34
N GLU A 110 -10.35 -17.79 -32.08
CA GLU A 110 -10.76 -16.54 -32.72
C GLU A 110 -10.85 -15.46 -31.64
N VAL A 111 -10.14 -14.35 -31.83
CA VAL A 111 -10.12 -13.24 -30.88
C VAL A 111 -10.93 -12.07 -31.43
N LYS A 112 -11.90 -11.60 -30.65
CA LYS A 112 -12.85 -10.57 -31.01
C LYS A 112 -12.78 -9.42 -30.01
N HIS A 113 -12.71 -8.20 -30.54
CA HIS A 113 -12.87 -7.00 -29.75
C HIS A 113 -14.37 -6.80 -29.46
N VAL A 114 -14.72 -6.42 -28.23
CA VAL A 114 -16.09 -6.08 -27.81
C VAL A 114 -16.13 -4.73 -27.12
N SER A 115 -17.31 -4.13 -27.01
CA SER A 115 -17.46 -2.91 -26.21
C SER A 115 -17.40 -3.22 -24.70
N ARG A 116 -17.18 -2.18 -23.89
CA ARG A 116 -17.17 -2.32 -22.42
C ARG A 116 -18.53 -2.75 -21.87
N GLU A 117 -19.60 -2.29 -22.50
CA GLU A 117 -20.98 -2.66 -22.16
C GLU A 117 -21.26 -4.15 -22.41
N GLU A 118 -20.54 -4.77 -23.33
CA GLU A 118 -20.61 -6.20 -23.60
C GLU A 118 -19.72 -7.04 -22.66
N ASN A 119 -18.68 -6.43 -22.06
CA ASN A 119 -17.68 -7.12 -21.21
C ASN A 119 -17.88 -6.89 -19.69
N VAL A 120 -19.01 -6.29 -19.29
CA VAL A 120 -19.30 -5.86 -17.89
C VAL A 120 -18.99 -6.95 -16.87
N LYS A 121 -19.40 -8.19 -17.12
CA LYS A 121 -19.24 -9.26 -16.13
C LYS A 121 -17.77 -9.63 -15.87
N ALA A 122 -16.93 -9.62 -16.91
CA ALA A 122 -15.51 -9.92 -16.74
C ALA A 122 -14.80 -8.77 -16.00
N ASP A 123 -15.14 -7.52 -16.33
CA ASP A 123 -14.63 -6.33 -15.63
C ASP A 123 -15.03 -6.31 -14.15
N GLU A 124 -16.30 -6.59 -13.84
CA GLU A 124 -16.77 -6.72 -12.45
C GLU A 124 -15.98 -7.78 -11.68
N LEU A 125 -15.75 -8.94 -12.29
CA LEU A 125 -14.98 -10.03 -11.69
C LEU A 125 -13.52 -9.62 -11.43
N ALA A 126 -12.89 -8.90 -12.36
CA ALA A 126 -11.51 -8.41 -12.24
C ALA A 126 -11.38 -7.39 -11.09
N ASN A 127 -12.26 -6.40 -11.05
CA ASN A 127 -12.29 -5.40 -9.98
C ASN A 127 -12.61 -6.05 -8.62
N MET A 128 -13.56 -6.98 -8.58
CA MET A 128 -13.90 -7.72 -7.36
C MET A 128 -12.69 -8.49 -6.80
N ALA A 129 -11.84 -9.08 -7.65
CA ALA A 129 -10.64 -9.76 -7.19
C ALA A 129 -9.67 -8.82 -6.47
N VAL A 130 -9.47 -7.61 -7.00
CA VAL A 130 -8.67 -6.56 -6.35
C VAL A 130 -9.30 -6.15 -5.03
N ASP A 131 -10.57 -5.76 -5.03
CA ASP A 131 -11.24 -5.24 -3.84
C ASP A 131 -11.29 -6.30 -2.72
N LYS A 132 -11.58 -7.56 -3.07
CA LYS A 132 -11.57 -8.69 -2.12
C LYS A 132 -10.19 -8.89 -1.53
N TRP A 133 -9.14 -8.82 -2.34
CA TRP A 133 -7.78 -8.93 -1.82
C TRP A 133 -7.48 -7.75 -0.90
N MET A 134 -7.72 -6.51 -1.34
CA MET A 134 -7.40 -5.29 -0.59
C MET A 134 -8.06 -5.25 0.79
N ARG A 135 -9.33 -5.65 0.89
CA ARG A 135 -10.10 -5.65 2.15
C ARG A 135 -9.82 -6.83 3.08
N LYS A 136 -9.23 -7.92 2.57
CA LYS A 136 -8.90 -9.08 3.41
C LYS A 136 -7.85 -8.70 4.44
N ARG A 137 -8.11 -9.03 5.71
CA ARG A 137 -7.19 -8.77 6.84
C ARG A 137 -6.22 -9.92 7.11
N GLY A 138 -5.18 -9.62 7.88
CA GLY A 138 -4.19 -10.59 8.34
C GLY A 138 -3.21 -11.03 7.26
N LYS A 139 -3.09 -10.29 6.15
CA LYS A 139 -2.09 -10.59 5.13
C LYS A 139 -0.71 -10.21 5.67
N VAL A 140 0.26 -11.08 5.43
CA VAL A 140 1.67 -10.86 5.80
C VAL A 140 2.51 -10.98 4.54
N LEU A 141 3.35 -10.00 4.27
CA LEU A 141 4.34 -10.03 3.19
C LEU A 141 5.72 -9.69 3.76
N GLU A 142 6.77 -10.32 3.24
CA GLU A 142 8.13 -9.80 3.44
C GLU A 142 8.30 -8.48 2.69
N PHE A 143 9.17 -7.61 3.21
CA PHE A 143 9.43 -6.34 2.55
C PHE A 143 10.04 -6.53 1.15
N SER A 144 9.41 -5.88 0.18
CA SER A 144 9.90 -5.68 -1.19
C SER A 144 9.31 -4.38 -1.73
N LEU A 145 9.79 -3.90 -2.88
CA LEU A 145 9.19 -2.73 -3.54
C LEU A 145 7.73 -2.98 -3.95
N GLU A 146 7.40 -4.21 -4.38
CA GLU A 146 6.02 -4.62 -4.69
C GLU A 146 5.15 -4.62 -3.42
N ALA A 147 5.67 -5.14 -2.31
CA ALA A 147 4.95 -5.12 -1.03
C ALA A 147 4.75 -3.69 -0.50
N ALA A 148 5.73 -2.79 -0.72
CA ALA A 148 5.57 -1.38 -0.40
C ALA A 148 4.49 -0.72 -1.24
N GLU A 149 4.39 -1.05 -2.54
CA GLU A 149 3.32 -0.56 -3.45
C GLU A 149 1.95 -0.99 -2.95
N LEU A 150 1.81 -2.29 -2.63
CA LEU A 150 0.59 -2.83 -2.06
C LEU A 150 0.22 -2.15 -0.73
N ALA A 151 1.20 -1.89 0.14
CA ALA A 151 0.98 -1.20 1.40
C ALA A 151 0.49 0.24 1.20
N GLY A 152 1.08 0.97 0.24
CA GLY A 152 0.63 2.31 -0.12
C GLY A 152 -0.81 2.34 -0.61
N GLU A 153 -1.18 1.41 -1.49
CA GLU A 153 -2.55 1.29 -2.01
C GLU A 153 -3.56 0.86 -0.94
N VAL A 154 -3.15 0.00 0.00
CA VAL A 154 -3.98 -0.35 1.17
C VAL A 154 -4.27 0.90 1.98
N VAL A 155 -3.26 1.73 2.23
CA VAL A 155 -3.42 2.98 2.98
C VAL A 155 -4.30 3.99 2.23
N LYS A 156 -4.10 4.16 0.91
CA LYS A 156 -4.95 5.04 0.08
C LYS A 156 -6.41 4.60 0.06
N SER A 157 -6.65 3.30 0.20
CA SER A 157 -8.00 2.70 0.23
C SER A 157 -8.64 2.69 1.63
N GLY A 158 -8.09 3.42 2.61
CA GLY A 158 -8.60 3.48 3.99
C GLY A 158 -8.26 2.26 4.86
N GLY A 159 -7.33 1.43 4.41
CA GLY A 159 -6.81 0.28 5.13
C GLY A 159 -5.76 0.63 6.18
N LEU A 160 -5.58 -0.28 7.13
CA LEU A 160 -4.53 -0.24 8.14
C LEU A 160 -3.39 -1.15 7.72
N ILE A 161 -2.17 -0.72 8.06
CA ILE A 161 -0.97 -1.51 7.86
C ILE A 161 -0.11 -1.63 9.12
N ILE A 162 0.66 -2.71 9.22
CA ILE A 162 1.79 -2.83 10.14
C ILE A 162 3.09 -2.79 9.33
N TYR A 163 4.06 -2.02 9.79
CA TYR A 163 5.28 -1.77 9.03
C TYR A 163 6.51 -1.54 9.93
N PRO A 164 7.71 -1.88 9.46
CA PRO A 164 8.96 -1.68 10.18
C PRO A 164 9.40 -0.21 10.14
N THR A 165 10.06 0.26 11.21
CA THR A 165 10.81 1.54 11.21
C THR A 165 12.24 1.32 11.71
N ASP A 166 13.05 2.36 11.73
CA ASP A 166 14.36 2.39 12.37
C ASP A 166 14.26 2.23 13.91
N THR A 167 13.12 2.58 14.49
CA THR A 167 12.87 2.53 15.94
C THR A 167 12.22 1.23 16.40
N VAL A 168 10.93 1.06 16.12
CA VAL A 168 10.09 -0.08 16.49
C VAL A 168 9.05 -0.29 15.39
N TYR A 169 8.37 -1.43 15.35
CA TYR A 169 7.28 -1.62 14.40
C TYR A 169 6.11 -0.67 14.70
N GLY A 170 5.55 -0.11 13.63
CA GLY A 170 4.41 0.80 13.65
C GLY A 170 3.14 0.13 13.14
N ILE A 171 2.00 0.58 13.65
CA ILE A 171 0.69 0.39 13.02
C ILE A 171 0.22 1.76 12.52
N GLY A 172 -0.25 1.81 11.28
CA GLY A 172 -0.49 3.06 10.59
C GLY A 172 -1.61 3.01 9.56
N CYS A 173 -2.13 4.19 9.27
CA CYS A 173 -3.10 4.49 8.22
C CYS A 173 -2.89 5.93 7.75
N ASN A 174 -3.67 6.36 6.77
CA ASN A 174 -3.70 7.75 6.34
C ASN A 174 -4.18 8.63 7.51
N PRO A 175 -3.41 9.66 7.94
CA PRO A 175 -3.81 10.52 9.05
C PRO A 175 -5.02 11.44 8.74
N LEU A 176 -5.43 11.56 7.48
CA LEU A 176 -6.56 12.38 7.05
C LEU A 176 -7.86 11.57 6.83
N ASP A 177 -7.78 10.24 6.97
CA ASP A 177 -8.92 9.35 6.84
C ASP A 177 -9.54 9.09 8.22
N GLU A 178 -10.70 9.71 8.49
CA GLU A 178 -11.35 9.64 9.80
C GLU A 178 -11.73 8.21 10.20
N GLU A 179 -12.20 7.39 9.26
CA GLU A 179 -12.61 6.02 9.53
C GLU A 179 -11.40 5.14 9.84
N ALA A 180 -10.33 5.26 9.05
CA ALA A 180 -9.11 4.51 9.28
C ALA A 180 -8.45 4.89 10.62
N VAL A 181 -8.42 6.19 10.94
CA VAL A 181 -7.90 6.67 12.23
C VAL A 181 -8.74 6.14 13.39
N LYS A 182 -10.07 6.17 13.28
CA LYS A 182 -11.00 5.56 14.27
C LYS A 182 -10.70 4.08 14.50
N ARG A 183 -10.46 3.32 13.43
CA ARG A 183 -10.05 1.91 13.55
C ARG A 183 -8.73 1.74 14.31
N ILE A 184 -7.73 2.60 14.10
CA ILE A 184 -6.49 2.56 14.91
C ILE A 184 -6.80 2.84 16.38
N HIS A 185 -7.66 3.81 16.69
CA HIS A 185 -8.09 4.08 18.07
C HIS A 185 -8.71 2.84 18.72
N ASP A 186 -9.62 2.18 18.04
CA ASP A 186 -10.32 0.98 18.53
C ASP A 186 -9.36 -0.19 18.78
N VAL A 187 -8.44 -0.42 17.82
CA VAL A 187 -7.41 -1.47 17.92
C VAL A 187 -6.46 -1.19 19.08
N LYS A 188 -6.05 0.08 19.24
CA LYS A 188 -5.10 0.48 20.29
C LYS A 188 -5.78 0.68 21.64
N LYS A 189 -7.09 0.88 21.73
CA LYS A 189 -7.81 1.32 22.94
C LYS A 189 -7.11 2.52 23.61
N ARG A 190 -6.59 3.45 22.81
CA ARG A 190 -5.78 4.58 23.30
C ARG A 190 -6.68 5.78 23.60
N THR A 191 -6.36 6.51 24.67
CA THR A 191 -7.08 7.74 25.04
C THR A 191 -6.14 8.95 25.10
N GLY A 192 -6.61 10.08 24.55
CA GLY A 192 -6.18 11.44 24.93
C GLY A 192 -4.83 11.99 24.45
N LYS A 193 -4.06 11.29 23.59
CA LYS A 193 -2.78 11.83 23.06
C LYS A 193 -2.65 11.66 21.55
N PRO A 194 -2.36 12.74 20.78
CA PRO A 194 -2.14 12.68 19.33
C PRO A 194 -1.26 11.51 18.89
N PHE A 195 -1.60 10.93 17.75
CA PHE A 195 -0.71 9.98 17.11
C PHE A 195 0.46 10.72 16.46
N PRO A 196 1.71 10.23 16.60
CA PRO A 196 2.79 10.73 15.77
C PRO A 196 2.52 10.35 14.32
N ILE A 197 2.86 11.27 13.41
CA ILE A 197 2.76 11.06 11.96
C ILE A 197 4.18 11.00 11.39
N LEU A 198 4.46 9.93 10.65
CA LEU A 198 5.68 9.79 9.87
C LEU A 198 5.45 10.36 8.47
N VAL A 199 6.44 11.08 7.95
CA VAL A 199 6.39 11.74 6.64
C VAL A 199 7.63 11.39 5.82
N ASP A 200 7.51 11.47 4.50
CA ASP A 200 8.59 11.13 3.56
C ASP A 200 9.61 12.25 3.33
N GLY A 201 9.31 13.47 3.79
CA GLY A 201 10.15 14.64 3.59
C GLY A 201 9.68 15.89 4.34
N ILE A 202 10.51 16.93 4.33
CA ILE A 202 10.24 18.22 4.98
C ILE A 202 9.01 18.91 4.36
N GLU A 203 8.81 18.78 3.05
CA GLU A 203 7.65 19.37 2.38
C GLU A 203 6.33 18.77 2.90
N SER A 204 6.25 17.44 2.99
CA SER A 204 5.11 16.72 3.58
C SER A 204 4.92 17.06 5.05
N ALA A 205 6.02 17.21 5.81
CA ALA A 205 5.96 17.67 7.20
C ALA A 205 5.29 19.05 7.31
N ARG A 206 5.72 20.02 6.50
CA ARG A 206 5.19 21.40 6.50
C ARG A 206 3.75 21.50 6.02
N LYS A 207 3.27 20.54 5.21
CA LYS A 207 1.85 20.45 4.83
C LYS A 207 0.96 20.10 6.03
N LEU A 208 1.48 19.38 7.03
CA LEU A 208 0.73 18.89 8.19
C LEU A 208 0.99 19.67 9.49
N GLY A 209 2.20 20.22 9.64
CA GLY A 209 2.63 20.98 10.81
C GLY A 209 3.20 22.35 10.46
N ALA A 210 2.89 23.35 11.28
CA ALA A 210 3.44 24.69 11.20
C ALA A 210 4.76 24.76 11.96
N PHE A 211 5.87 24.75 11.23
CA PHE A 211 7.22 24.87 11.79
C PHE A 211 7.61 26.33 11.92
N ASP A 212 8.06 26.72 13.10
CA ASP A 212 8.83 27.94 13.32
C ASP A 212 10.28 27.77 12.84
N GLU A 213 11.08 28.83 12.96
CA GLU A 213 12.48 28.83 12.53
C GLU A 213 13.30 27.72 13.22
N PHE A 214 13.14 27.54 14.53
CA PHE A 214 13.96 26.61 15.32
C PHE A 214 13.58 25.15 15.09
N SER A 215 12.28 24.85 15.10
CA SER A 215 11.76 23.51 14.79
C SER A 215 12.12 23.09 13.37
N LEU A 216 12.09 24.01 12.39
CA LEU A 216 12.50 23.70 11.02
C LEU A 216 14.02 23.47 10.92
N LYS A 217 14.84 24.33 11.54
CA LYS A 217 16.31 24.14 11.58
C LYS A 217 16.69 22.79 12.19
N LEU A 218 16.06 22.44 13.32
CA LEU A 218 16.32 21.17 14.00
C LEU A 218 15.84 19.97 13.17
N ALA A 219 14.65 20.08 12.55
CA ALA A 219 14.16 19.07 11.62
C ALA A 219 15.13 18.85 10.46
N CYS A 220 15.57 19.91 9.77
CA CYS A 220 16.50 19.81 8.64
C CYS A 220 17.87 19.23 9.04
N LYS A 221 18.31 19.43 10.29
CA LYS A 221 19.61 18.93 10.77
C LYS A 221 19.54 17.47 11.24
N LEU A 222 18.44 17.08 11.88
CA LEU A 222 18.34 15.80 12.62
C LEU A 222 17.41 14.77 11.99
N TRP A 223 16.69 15.14 10.93
CA TRP A 223 15.93 14.19 10.12
C TRP A 223 16.66 13.85 8.82
N PRO A 224 16.55 12.60 8.32
CA PRO A 224 15.82 11.46 8.89
C PRO A 224 16.44 10.90 10.19
N GLY A 225 15.61 10.47 11.14
CA GLY A 225 16.13 9.93 12.40
C GLY A 225 15.08 9.64 13.47
N PRO A 226 15.49 9.13 14.64
CA PRO A 226 14.60 8.75 15.74
C PRO A 226 14.16 9.94 16.63
N LEU A 227 14.00 11.12 16.06
CA LEU A 227 13.53 12.33 16.74
C LEU A 227 12.14 12.71 16.24
N THR A 228 11.19 12.91 17.14
CA THR A 228 9.86 13.43 16.83
C THR A 228 9.74 14.84 17.39
N ILE A 229 9.35 15.79 16.54
CA ILE A 229 9.21 17.20 16.91
C ILE A 229 7.72 17.53 16.94
N ILE A 230 7.25 18.05 18.08
CA ILE A 230 5.88 18.55 18.22
C ILE A 230 5.79 19.98 17.68
N VAL A 231 4.83 20.19 16.78
CA VAL A 231 4.51 21.50 16.20
C VAL A 231 2.99 21.69 16.17
N LYS A 232 2.52 22.92 15.93
CA LYS A 232 1.10 23.19 15.72
C LYS A 232 0.61 22.54 14.43
N ALA A 233 -0.59 21.97 14.42
CA ALA A 233 -1.19 21.40 13.22
C ALA A 233 -1.66 22.51 12.26
N THR A 234 -1.44 22.31 10.96
CA THR A 234 -1.97 23.18 9.90
C THR A 234 -3.46 22.91 9.68
N GLU A 235 -4.15 23.79 8.94
CA GLU A 235 -5.57 23.57 8.56
C GLU A 235 -5.81 22.22 7.87
N LYS A 236 -4.81 21.71 7.13
CA LYS A 236 -4.92 20.41 6.46
C LYS A 236 -5.12 19.25 7.44
N LEU A 237 -4.56 19.35 8.64
CA LEU A 237 -4.63 18.29 9.66
C LEU A 237 -5.60 18.64 10.81
N ARG A 238 -5.91 19.93 11.01
CA ARG A 238 -6.91 20.35 12.01
C ARG A 238 -8.25 19.64 11.76
N GLY A 239 -8.90 19.22 12.84
CA GLY A 239 -10.12 18.42 12.78
C GLY A 239 -9.89 16.92 12.60
N SER A 240 -8.70 16.49 12.18
CA SER A 240 -8.39 15.05 12.09
C SER A 240 -8.51 14.38 13.45
N ALA A 241 -9.15 13.20 13.46
CA ALA A 241 -9.20 12.31 14.61
C ALA A 241 -7.80 11.88 15.11
N ALA A 242 -6.73 12.08 14.31
CA ALA A 242 -5.36 11.77 14.71
C ALA A 242 -4.84 12.70 15.83
N LEU A 243 -5.45 13.88 15.97
CA LEU A 243 -5.07 14.90 16.96
C LEU A 243 -5.80 14.75 18.30
N PHE A 244 -6.79 13.86 18.41
CA PHE A 244 -7.64 13.74 19.62
C PHE A 244 -8.24 15.08 20.08
N GLY A 245 -8.65 15.94 19.14
CA GLY A 245 -9.19 17.28 19.43
C GLY A 245 -8.15 18.32 19.86
N GLY A 246 -6.87 17.96 19.93
CA GLY A 246 -5.77 18.90 20.15
C GLY A 246 -5.38 19.70 18.90
N ASP A 247 -4.47 20.65 19.06
CA ASP A 247 -3.99 21.54 17.99
C ASP A 247 -2.50 21.34 17.65
N THR A 248 -1.88 20.29 18.18
CA THR A 248 -0.47 19.94 17.96
C THR A 248 -0.30 18.52 17.43
N VAL A 249 0.77 18.31 16.67
CA VAL A 249 1.13 17.03 16.06
C VAL A 249 2.62 16.75 16.24
N GLY A 250 2.96 15.51 16.57
CA GLY A 250 4.34 15.03 16.52
C GLY A 250 4.69 14.52 15.13
N LEU A 251 5.65 15.15 14.47
CA LEU A 251 6.11 14.76 13.13
C LEU A 251 7.51 14.16 13.18
N ARG A 252 7.83 13.29 12.22
CA ARG A 252 9.17 12.69 12.07
C ARG A 252 9.37 12.14 10.65
N ILE A 253 10.57 12.31 10.10
CA ILE A 253 11.02 11.52 8.94
C ILE A 253 11.83 10.34 9.49
N PRO A 254 11.37 9.07 9.34
CA PRO A 254 12.08 7.91 9.87
C PRO A 254 13.35 7.63 9.06
N SER A 255 14.43 7.21 9.74
CA SER A 255 15.68 6.77 9.08
C SER A 255 15.62 5.30 8.65
N SER A 256 14.50 4.90 8.02
CA SER A 256 14.28 3.55 7.50
C SER A 256 13.85 3.63 6.05
N LEU A 257 14.66 3.07 5.15
CA LEU A 257 14.33 3.02 3.71
C LEU A 257 13.01 2.28 3.48
N GLN A 258 12.74 1.21 4.22
CA GLN A 258 11.49 0.46 4.13
C GLN A 258 10.28 1.33 4.49
N ALA A 259 10.38 2.06 5.61
CA ALA A 259 9.31 2.94 6.07
C ALA A 259 9.09 4.10 5.08
N LEU A 260 10.17 4.75 4.61
CA LEU A 260 10.08 5.86 3.66
C LEU A 260 9.42 5.42 2.35
N GLU A 261 9.76 4.22 1.86
CA GLU A 261 9.20 3.70 0.61
C GLU A 261 7.69 3.46 0.71
N ILE A 262 7.24 2.91 1.84
CA ILE A 262 5.82 2.74 2.16
C ILE A 262 5.13 4.11 2.30
N ILE A 263 5.72 5.05 3.03
CA ILE A 263 5.12 6.38 3.28
C ILE A 263 4.95 7.16 1.96
N ARG A 264 5.95 7.13 1.07
CA ARG A 264 5.86 7.77 -0.26
C ARG A 264 4.67 7.21 -1.05
N ARG A 265 4.57 5.87 -1.10
CA ARG A 265 3.47 5.20 -1.80
C ARG A 265 2.12 5.41 -1.15
N ALA A 266 2.07 5.62 0.16
CA ALA A 266 0.85 5.96 0.88
C ALA A 266 0.39 7.41 0.65
N GLY A 267 1.14 8.24 -0.09
CA GLY A 267 0.81 9.65 -0.34
C GLY A 267 1.57 10.65 0.54
N GLY A 268 2.68 10.22 1.16
CA GLY A 268 3.65 11.10 1.83
C GLY A 268 3.48 11.24 3.34
N ALA A 269 2.42 10.67 3.92
CA ALA A 269 2.20 10.70 5.37
C ALA A 269 1.50 9.44 5.88
N LEU A 270 1.88 8.99 7.07
CA LEU A 270 1.36 7.77 7.69
C LEU A 270 1.36 7.89 9.21
N ILE A 271 0.29 7.46 9.87
CA ILE A 271 0.32 7.33 11.34
C ILE A 271 1.39 6.30 11.76
N GLY A 272 2.17 6.63 12.79
CA GLY A 272 3.31 5.82 13.25
C GLY A 272 3.31 5.50 14.74
N THR A 273 2.19 5.01 15.28
CA THR A 273 2.12 4.52 16.66
C THR A 273 2.65 3.09 16.76
N SER A 274 3.19 2.67 17.91
CA SER A 274 3.77 1.32 18.03
C SER A 274 2.73 0.21 17.84
N ALA A 275 3.14 -0.84 17.13
CA ALA A 275 2.34 -2.02 16.77
C ALA A 275 2.21 -3.02 17.94
N ASN A 276 1.74 -2.57 19.08
CA ASN A 276 1.49 -3.39 20.28
C ASN A 276 0.06 -3.19 20.77
N LEU A 277 -0.48 -4.08 21.61
CA LEU A 277 -1.66 -3.73 22.40
C LEU A 277 -1.28 -2.73 23.51
N THR A 278 -2.22 -1.92 23.97
CA THR A 278 -1.95 -0.95 25.03
C THR A 278 -1.44 -1.64 26.30
N GLY A 279 -0.37 -1.09 26.89
CA GLY A 279 0.31 -1.67 28.06
C GLY A 279 1.40 -2.70 27.73
N LYS A 280 1.47 -3.22 26.50
CA LYS A 280 2.51 -4.18 26.08
C LYS A 280 3.77 -3.45 25.60
N PRO A 281 4.96 -4.09 25.60
CA PRO A 281 6.16 -3.52 24.99
C PRO A 281 5.98 -3.26 23.49
N ALA A 282 6.68 -2.26 22.95
CA ALA A 282 6.69 -2.01 21.51
C ALA A 282 7.56 -3.07 20.79
N PRO A 283 7.06 -3.74 19.75
CA PRO A 283 7.79 -4.80 19.06
C PRO A 283 8.99 -4.26 18.29
N LYS A 284 10.12 -4.97 18.43
CA LYS A 284 11.39 -4.68 17.77
C LYS A 284 11.63 -5.58 16.55
N SER A 285 10.81 -6.60 16.38
CA SER A 285 10.83 -7.53 15.25
C SER A 285 9.41 -7.97 14.93
N PHE A 286 9.18 -8.46 13.71
CA PHE A 286 7.84 -8.91 13.30
C PHE A 286 7.30 -10.04 14.20
N LYS A 287 8.19 -10.94 14.63
CA LYS A 287 7.85 -12.09 15.51
C LYS A 287 7.31 -11.68 16.88
N GLU A 288 7.56 -10.45 17.32
CA GLU A 288 7.05 -9.93 18.59
C GLU A 288 5.63 -9.35 18.48
N ILE A 289 5.08 -9.26 17.27
CA ILE A 289 3.74 -8.71 17.04
C ILE A 289 2.70 -9.78 17.36
N GLU A 290 1.72 -9.42 18.19
CA GLU A 290 0.63 -10.31 18.55
C GLU A 290 -0.25 -10.64 17.35
N LYS A 291 -0.61 -11.92 17.20
CA LYS A 291 -1.43 -12.42 16.08
C LYS A 291 -2.74 -11.64 15.91
N GLN A 292 -3.40 -11.31 17.02
CA GLN A 292 -4.63 -10.51 17.02
C GLN A 292 -4.44 -9.15 16.35
N LEU A 293 -3.27 -8.51 16.51
CA LEU A 293 -2.99 -7.23 15.88
C LEU A 293 -2.77 -7.40 14.38
N ILE A 294 -2.08 -8.45 13.96
CA ILE A 294 -1.91 -8.80 12.53
C ILE A 294 -3.28 -9.02 11.88
N GLU A 295 -4.17 -9.76 12.54
CA GLU A 295 -5.54 -10.02 12.07
C GLU A 295 -6.44 -8.76 12.05
N SER A 296 -6.03 -7.67 12.70
CA SER A 296 -6.78 -6.40 12.74
C SER A 296 -6.47 -5.45 11.58
N VAL A 297 -5.37 -5.69 10.85
CA VAL A 297 -4.92 -4.85 9.74
C VAL A 297 -5.10 -5.55 8.41
N GLU A 298 -5.21 -4.77 7.33
CA GLU A 298 -5.28 -5.34 5.99
C GLU A 298 -3.94 -5.93 5.58
N LEU A 299 -2.82 -5.27 5.87
CA LEU A 299 -1.49 -5.76 5.49
C LEU A 299 -0.44 -5.52 6.58
N ALA A 300 0.32 -6.56 6.92
CA ALA A 300 1.50 -6.46 7.75
C ALA A 300 2.76 -6.76 6.92
N ILE A 301 3.76 -5.90 7.01
CA ILE A 301 5.03 -6.05 6.32
C ILE A 301 6.09 -6.54 7.31
N ASP A 302 6.66 -7.72 7.07
CA ASP A 302 7.84 -8.20 7.79
C ASP A 302 9.10 -7.64 7.13
N GLY A 303 9.74 -6.70 7.82
CA GLY A 303 11.01 -6.10 7.42
C GLY A 303 12.20 -6.56 8.24
N GLY A 304 12.06 -7.64 9.01
CA GLY A 304 13.08 -8.11 9.95
C GLY A 304 13.11 -7.32 11.26
N ARG A 305 14.31 -7.12 11.82
CA ARG A 305 14.50 -6.46 13.13
C ARG A 305 14.74 -4.96 12.95
N CYS A 306 14.07 -4.15 13.77
CA CYS A 306 14.33 -2.71 13.87
C CYS A 306 15.72 -2.46 14.44
N LEU A 307 16.45 -1.52 13.84
CA LEU A 307 17.85 -1.23 14.17
C LEU A 307 18.03 -0.75 15.61
N LEU A 308 17.17 0.17 16.08
CA LEU A 308 17.33 0.81 17.39
C LEU A 308 16.57 0.10 18.52
N GLY A 309 15.39 -0.46 18.23
CA GLY A 309 14.59 -1.21 19.20
C GLY A 309 14.06 -0.39 20.39
N LYS A 310 14.11 0.94 20.33
CA LYS A 310 13.53 1.89 21.31
C LYS A 310 12.69 2.93 20.54
N PRO A 311 11.55 3.41 21.07
CA PRO A 311 10.76 4.46 20.43
C PRO A 311 11.55 5.76 20.21
N SER A 312 11.09 6.64 19.33
CA SER A 312 11.73 7.95 19.10
C SER A 312 11.75 8.83 20.35
N THR A 313 12.75 9.70 20.45
CA THR A 313 12.73 10.81 21.42
C THR A 313 11.70 11.82 20.94
N VAL A 314 10.89 12.37 21.85
CA VAL A 314 9.83 13.34 21.53
C VAL A 314 10.16 14.66 22.22
N ILE A 315 10.21 15.73 21.44
CA ILE A 315 10.51 17.06 21.95
C ILE A 315 9.44 18.07 21.52
N GLU A 316 9.31 19.12 22.31
CA GLU A 316 8.56 20.33 22.00
C GLU A 316 9.50 21.52 22.14
N ILE A 317 9.40 22.49 21.23
CA ILE A 317 10.18 23.73 21.30
C ILE A 317 9.21 24.86 21.61
N LYS A 318 9.49 25.61 22.67
CA LYS A 318 8.69 26.77 23.07
C LYS A 318 9.61 27.82 23.69
N ASP A 319 9.48 29.07 23.26
CA ASP A 319 10.25 30.20 23.81
C ASP A 319 11.76 29.93 23.86
N ARG A 320 12.32 29.34 22.79
CA ARG A 320 13.73 28.92 22.66
C ARG A 320 14.20 27.85 23.67
N LYS A 321 13.25 27.21 24.36
CA LYS A 321 13.49 26.07 25.26
C LYS A 321 12.99 24.79 24.60
N VAL A 322 13.80 23.75 24.66
CA VAL A 322 13.47 22.43 24.15
C VAL A 322 13.10 21.54 25.33
N ARG A 323 11.83 21.16 25.41
CA ARG A 323 11.30 20.23 26.40
C ARG A 323 11.34 18.81 25.89
N VAL A 324 11.88 17.90 26.67
CA VAL A 324 11.87 16.47 26.35
C VAL A 324 10.62 15.82 26.94
N LEU A 325 9.62 15.59 26.09
CA LEU A 325 8.35 14.96 26.51
C LEU A 325 8.45 13.43 26.63
N ARG A 326 9.42 12.83 25.92
CA ARG A 326 9.76 11.42 26.05
C ARG A 326 11.20 11.20 25.62
N GLU A 327 12.00 10.61 26.50
CA GLU A 327 13.31 10.09 26.11
C GLU A 327 13.15 8.81 25.28
N GLY A 328 13.85 8.76 24.14
CA GLY A 328 13.77 7.65 23.19
C GLY A 328 15.15 7.25 22.67
N ALA A 329 15.18 6.81 21.42
CA ALA A 329 16.40 6.32 20.77
C ALA A 329 17.32 7.44 20.28
N PHE A 330 16.87 8.70 20.20
CA PHE A 330 17.76 9.82 19.90
C PHE A 330 18.49 10.24 21.20
N PRO A 331 19.83 10.13 21.28
CA PRO A 331 20.57 10.43 22.51
C PRO A 331 20.46 11.90 22.93
N LEU A 332 20.21 12.16 24.22
CA LEU A 332 20.09 13.52 24.74
C LEU A 332 21.41 14.30 24.72
N GLY A 333 22.55 13.61 24.82
CA GLY A 333 23.88 14.24 24.68
C GLY A 333 24.06 14.87 23.29
N VAL A 334 23.78 14.09 22.24
CA VAL A 334 23.82 14.56 20.84
C VAL A 334 22.79 15.66 20.60
N LEU A 335 21.60 15.55 21.20
CA LEU A 335 20.61 16.63 21.12
C LEU A 335 21.17 17.94 21.70
N ARG A 336 21.77 17.89 22.90
CA ARG A 336 22.33 19.06 23.58
C ARG A 336 23.37 19.80 22.73
N GLU A 337 24.31 19.07 22.12
CA GLU A 337 25.32 19.66 21.22
C GLU A 337 24.68 20.47 20.08
N HIS A 338 23.63 19.94 19.46
CA HIS A 338 22.92 20.64 18.40
C HIS A 338 22.05 21.81 18.87
N LEU A 339 21.61 21.80 20.13
CA LEU A 339 20.87 22.93 20.71
C LEU A 339 21.80 24.11 21.01
N GLU A 340 23.03 23.83 21.47
CA GLU A 340 24.06 24.85 21.69
C GLU A 340 24.39 25.61 20.40
N ASP A 341 24.55 24.90 19.27
CA ASP A 341 24.74 25.49 17.94
C ASP A 341 23.60 26.44 17.51
N LEU A 342 22.40 26.26 18.07
CA LEU A 342 21.20 27.01 17.73
C LEU A 342 20.81 28.03 18.81
N ASP A 343 21.62 28.18 19.85
CA ASP A 343 21.34 29.02 21.03
C ASP A 343 19.95 28.68 21.63
N LEU A 344 19.70 27.37 21.77
CA LEU A 344 18.53 26.78 22.42
C LEU A 344 18.96 26.11 23.72
N SER A 345 18.09 26.15 24.74
CA SER A 345 18.34 25.50 26.03
C SER A 345 17.48 24.25 26.20
N LEU A 346 18.06 23.20 26.79
CA LEU A 346 17.33 21.96 27.10
C LEU A 346 16.64 22.09 28.47
N GLU A 347 15.34 21.84 28.51
CA GLU A 347 14.52 21.77 29.72
C GLU A 347 14.17 20.28 29.94
N ILE A 348 14.74 19.68 30.99
CA ILE A 348 14.53 18.27 31.37
C ILE A 348 13.41 18.18 32.40
#